data_AF-A0AAE4BRX2-F1
#
_entry.id   AF-A0AAE4BRX2-F1
#
_cell.length_a   1.000
_cell.length_b   1.000
_cell.length_c   1.000
_cell.angle_alpha   90.00
_cell.angle_beta   90.00
_cell.angle_gamma   90.00
#
_symmetry.space_group_name_H-M   'P 1'
#
loop_
_entity.id
_entity.type
_entity.pdbx_description
1 polymer ?
#
loop_
_entity_poly.entity_id
_entity_poly.type
_entity_poly.pdbx_seq_one_letter_code
_entity_poly.pdbx_strand_id
1 'polypeptide(L)'
;MKSDKSSSYTELSEKVESHVAKVIKNEAIEKELPWVDIAISNAKRWMLNTFHFVSQKHLQSYLDEFCYNFNRRYMRGELYDRLLVVCLSEE
;
A
#
# COMPACT_ATOMS: atom_id res chain seq x y z
N MET A 1 -16.30 -0.39 10.18
CA MET A 1 -15.29 0.67 9.95
C MET A 1 -16.00 1.96 9.56
N LYS A 2 -15.77 3.10 10.24
CA LYS A 2 -16.35 4.39 9.83
C LYS A 2 -15.35 5.12 8.94
N SER A 3 -15.74 5.46 7.71
CA SER A 3 -14.95 6.34 6.83
C SER A 3 -15.07 7.79 7.29
N ASP A 4 -14.02 8.57 7.05
CA ASP A 4 -13.96 10.02 7.31
C ASP A 4 -14.72 10.88 6.28
N LYS A 5 -15.39 10.25 5.30
CA LYS A 5 -16.12 10.94 4.21
C LYS A 5 -15.27 11.96 3.45
N SER A 6 -13.96 11.73 3.36
CA SER A 6 -13.06 12.61 2.63
C SER A 6 -13.44 12.74 1.15
N SER A 7 -13.41 13.97 0.64
CA SER A 7 -13.62 14.31 -0.78
C SER A 7 -12.31 14.46 -1.56
N SER A 8 -11.16 14.08 -1.00
CA SER A 8 -9.84 14.32 -1.63
C SER A 8 -9.60 13.57 -2.94
N TYR A 9 -10.49 12.66 -3.33
CA TYR A 9 -10.36 11.81 -4.52
C TYR A 9 -11.19 12.31 -5.73
N THR A 10 -11.47 13.61 -5.84
CA THR A 10 -12.27 14.19 -6.94
C THR A 10 -11.61 14.09 -8.32
N GLU A 11 -10.29 14.12 -8.38
CA GLU A 11 -9.49 14.10 -9.63
C GLU A 11 -8.98 12.70 -9.99
N LEU A 12 -9.61 11.64 -9.46
CA LEU A 12 -9.08 10.29 -9.62
C LEU A 12 -9.07 9.84 -11.09
N SER A 13 -10.07 10.24 -11.88
CA SER A 13 -10.17 9.95 -13.31
C SER A 13 -9.01 10.49 -14.15
N GLU A 14 -8.30 11.50 -13.67
CA GLU A 14 -7.12 12.06 -14.35
C GLU A 14 -5.85 11.28 -14.03
N LYS A 15 -5.85 10.50 -12.94
CA LYS A 15 -4.68 9.81 -12.38
C LYS A 15 -4.67 8.31 -12.63
N VAL A 16 -5.81 7.70 -12.94
CA VAL A 16 -5.92 6.26 -13.22
C VAL A 16 -6.68 6.00 -14.51
N GLU A 17 -6.23 5.00 -15.26
CA GLU A 17 -6.83 4.59 -16.53
C GLU A 17 -8.28 4.09 -16.37
N SER A 18 -8.58 3.42 -15.25
CA SER A 18 -9.94 2.99 -14.92
C SER A 18 -10.17 2.94 -13.42
N HIS A 19 -11.39 3.30 -13.00
CA HIS A 19 -11.84 3.23 -11.60
C HIS A 19 -13.28 2.77 -11.55
N VAL A 20 -13.55 1.77 -10.70
CA VAL A 20 -14.90 1.24 -10.45
C VAL A 20 -15.34 1.65 -9.05
N ALA A 21 -16.17 2.69 -8.97
CA ALA A 21 -16.80 3.09 -7.72
C ALA A 21 -17.80 2.02 -7.27
N LYS A 22 -17.71 1.57 -6.01
CA LYS A 22 -18.69 0.66 -5.39
C LYS A 22 -19.13 1.23 -4.04
N VAL A 23 -20.44 1.40 -3.88
CA VAL A 23 -21.03 1.77 -2.58
C VAL A 23 -21.27 0.48 -1.79
N ILE A 24 -20.53 0.32 -0.69
CA ILE A 24 -20.57 -0.87 0.16
C ILE A 24 -21.34 -0.56 1.44
N LYS A 25 -22.27 -1.43 1.83
CA LYS A 25 -22.97 -1.34 3.13
C LYS A 25 -22.02 -1.74 4.25
N ASN A 26 -22.21 -1.18 5.44
CA ASN A 26 -21.32 -1.42 6.59
C ASN A 26 -21.17 -2.90 6.94
N GLU A 27 -22.22 -3.71 6.81
CA GLU A 27 -22.16 -5.14 7.16
C GLU A 27 -21.29 -5.95 6.18
N ALA A 28 -21.11 -5.47 4.96
CA ALA A 28 -20.35 -6.17 3.91
C ALA A 28 -18.87 -5.74 3.84
N ILE A 29 -18.45 -4.73 4.61
CA ILE A 29 -17.10 -4.14 4.49
C ILE A 29 -16.00 -5.18 4.74
N GLU A 30 -16.12 -6.01 5.78
CA GLU A 30 -15.09 -7.02 6.10
C GLU A 30 -14.95 -8.07 4.99
N LYS A 31 -16.04 -8.37 4.28
CA LYS A 31 -16.01 -9.31 3.17
C LYS A 31 -15.41 -8.68 1.91
N GLU A 32 -15.74 -7.43 1.63
CA GLU A 32 -15.33 -6.73 0.42
C GLU A 32 -13.92 -6.14 0.51
N LEU A 33 -13.49 -5.75 1.71
CA LEU A 33 -12.20 -5.12 1.99
C LEU A 33 -11.48 -5.79 3.18
N PRO A 34 -11.19 -7.11 3.10
CA PRO A 34 -10.72 -7.90 4.25
C PRO A 34 -9.32 -7.53 4.75
N TRP A 35 -8.52 -6.83 3.94
CA TRP A 35 -7.13 -6.51 4.26
C TRP A 35 -6.87 -5.04 4.56
N VAL A 36 -7.87 -4.16 4.39
CA VAL A 36 -7.65 -2.71 4.43
C VAL A 36 -7.21 -2.24 5.82
N ASP A 37 -7.91 -2.66 6.86
CA ASP A 37 -7.60 -2.36 8.25
C ASP A 37 -6.25 -2.96 8.69
N ILE A 38 -5.97 -4.21 8.29
CA ILE A 38 -4.70 -4.89 8.54
C ILE A 38 -3.55 -4.12 7.88
N ALA A 39 -3.69 -3.75 6.61
CA ALA A 39 -2.68 -3.02 5.86
C ALA A 39 -2.41 -1.63 6.49
N ILE A 40 -3.46 -0.88 6.84
CA ILE A 40 -3.32 0.44 7.49
C ILE A 40 -2.64 0.30 8.86
N SER A 41 -3.06 -0.67 9.67
CA SER A 41 -2.48 -0.90 11.00
C SER A 41 -0.99 -1.27 10.90
N ASN A 42 -0.65 -2.14 9.96
CA ASN A 42 0.73 -2.54 9.70
C ASN A 42 1.58 -1.38 9.15
N ALA A 43 1.04 -0.56 8.24
CA ALA A 43 1.74 0.61 7.71
C ALA A 43 2.10 1.58 8.82
N LYS A 44 1.13 1.92 9.70
CA LYS A 44 1.37 2.80 10.86
C LYS A 44 2.45 2.26 11.77
N ARG A 45 2.37 0.96 12.13
CA ARG A 45 3.34 0.33 13.01
C ARG A 45 4.73 0.25 12.35
N TRP A 46 4.81 -0.07 11.07
CA TRP A 46 6.06 -0.11 10.32
C TRP A 46 6.74 1.26 10.28
N MET A 47 5.97 2.33 9.98
CA MET A 47 6.51 3.69 9.96
C MET A 47 7.05 4.11 11.33
N LEU A 48 6.30 3.86 12.41
CA LEU A 48 6.71 4.19 13.79
C LEU A 48 7.95 3.42 14.24
N ASN A 49 8.09 2.16 13.83
CA ASN A 49 9.21 1.30 14.24
C ASN A 49 10.48 1.55 13.41
N THR A 50 10.33 1.92 12.14
CA THR A 50 11.45 2.03 11.20
C THR A 50 12.05 3.42 11.19
N PHE A 51 11.22 4.46 11.27
CA PHE A 51 11.66 5.85 11.14
C PHE A 51 11.51 6.58 12.46
N HIS A 52 12.58 7.26 12.89
CA HIS A 52 12.51 8.18 14.02
C HIS A 52 11.63 9.41 13.72
N PHE A 53 11.57 9.84 12.46
CA PHE A 53 10.74 10.94 11.99
C PHE A 53 10.21 10.67 10.58
N VAL A 54 8.94 10.97 10.35
CA VAL A 54 8.29 10.83 9.04
C VAL A 54 8.12 12.22 8.43
N SER A 55 8.87 12.50 7.36
CA SER A 55 8.78 13.75 6.63
C SER A 55 7.75 13.67 5.50
N GLN A 56 6.91 14.70 5.35
CA GLN A 56 5.95 14.79 4.23
C GLN A 56 6.64 14.79 2.86
N LYS A 57 7.88 15.31 2.77
CA LYS A 57 8.69 15.33 1.54
C LYS A 57 8.90 13.93 0.95
N HIS A 58 8.96 12.91 1.79
CA HIS A 58 9.28 11.53 1.41
C HIS A 58 8.08 10.59 1.56
N LEU A 59 6.87 11.12 1.74
CA LEU A 59 5.69 10.33 2.04
C LEU A 59 5.43 9.24 0.98
N GLN A 60 5.53 9.60 -0.31
CA GLN A 60 5.34 8.64 -1.39
C GLN A 60 6.36 7.50 -1.32
N SER A 61 7.65 7.82 -1.14
CA SER A 61 8.71 6.82 -1.03
C SER A 61 8.51 5.87 0.16
N TYR A 62 8.04 6.37 1.30
CA TYR A 62 7.70 5.51 2.44
C TYR A 62 6.56 4.55 2.12
N LEU A 63 5.52 5.03 1.42
CA LEU A 63 4.40 4.20 1.02
C LEU A 63 4.81 3.14 -0.01
N ASP A 64 5.65 3.52 -0.98
CA ASP A 64 6.18 2.60 -1.99
C ASP A 64 7.01 1.49 -1.35
N GLU A 65 7.88 1.83 -0.39
CA GLU A 65 8.68 0.86 0.36
C GLU A 65 7.80 -0.06 1.22
N PHE A 66 6.78 0.49 1.89
CA PHE A 66 5.81 -0.31 2.63
C PHE A 66 5.10 -1.31 1.70
N CYS A 67 4.59 -0.86 0.56
CA CYS A 67 3.92 -1.71 -0.42
C CYS A 67 4.84 -2.80 -0.96
N TYR A 68 6.09 -2.46 -1.28
CA TYR A 68 7.10 -3.42 -1.73
C TYR A 68 7.30 -4.53 -0.68
N ASN A 69 7.53 -4.16 0.58
CA ASN A 69 7.74 -5.11 1.67
C ASN A 69 6.48 -5.93 1.98
N PHE A 70 5.31 -5.29 2.01
CA PHE A 70 4.03 -5.94 2.31
C PHE A 70 3.67 -6.99 1.25
N ASN A 71 3.84 -6.68 -0.03
CA ASN A 71 3.53 -7.60 -1.13
C ASN A 71 4.51 -8.78 -1.21
N ARG A 72 5.75 -8.61 -0.73
CA ARG A 72 6.80 -9.65 -0.78
C ARG A 72 7.04 -10.37 0.56
N ARG A 73 6.22 -10.12 1.58
CA ARG A 73 6.43 -10.64 2.95
C ARG A 73 6.56 -12.17 3.09
N TYR A 74 6.04 -12.92 2.12
CA TYR A 74 6.15 -14.39 2.08
C TYR A 74 7.23 -14.91 1.13
N MET A 75 7.93 -14.02 0.43
CA MET A 75 8.88 -14.37 -0.64
C MET A 75 10.34 -14.23 -0.18
N ARG A 76 10.59 -14.44 1.12
CA ARG A 76 11.92 -14.23 1.71
C ARG A 76 13.02 -15.13 1.12
N GLY A 77 12.66 -16.31 0.61
CA GLY A 77 13.60 -17.23 -0.05
C GLY A 77 14.00 -16.80 -1.46
N GLU A 78 13.23 -15.92 -2.11
CA GLU A 78 13.42 -15.54 -3.52
C GLU A 78 14.17 -14.20 -3.67
N LEU A 79 14.58 -13.57 -2.56
CA LEU A 79 15.26 -12.28 -2.58
C LEU A 79 16.57 -12.34 -3.38
N TYR A 80 17.34 -13.41 -3.19
CA TYR A 80 18.60 -13.62 -3.91
C TYR A 80 18.37 -13.81 -5.41
N ASP A 81 17.47 -14.73 -5.78
CA ASP A 81 17.19 -15.03 -7.19
C ASP A 81 16.65 -13.80 -7.93
N ARG A 82 15.81 -12.99 -7.28
CA ARG A 82 15.31 -11.74 -7.86
C ARG A 82 16.38 -10.69 -8.01
N LEU A 83 17.29 -10.58 -7.05
CA LEU A 83 18.43 -9.67 -7.17
C LEU A 83 19.28 -10.05 -8.37
N LEU A 84 19.57 -11.35 -8.55
CA LEU A 84 20.29 -11.84 -9.73
C LEU A 84 19.56 -11.50 -11.03
N VAL A 85 18.25 -11.73 -11.11
CA VAL A 85 17.46 -11.39 -12.30
C VAL A 85 17.55 -9.90 -12.61
N VAL A 86 17.40 -9.02 -11.62
CA VAL A 86 17.47 -7.56 -11.83
C VAL A 86 18.86 -7.14 -12.32
N CYS A 87 19.93 -7.64 -11.70
CA CYS A 87 21.30 -7.33 -12.12
C CYS A 87 21.61 -7.81 -13.54
N LEU A 88 21.02 -8.91 -13.98
CA LEU A 88 21.21 -9.47 -15.33
C LEU A 88 20.27 -8.84 -16.37
N SER A 89 19.16 -8.23 -15.95
CA SER A 89 18.19 -7.59 -16.84
C SER A 89 18.50 -6.13 -17.17
N GLU A 90 19.52 -5.54 -16.53
CA GLU A 90 20.01 -4.18 -16.79
C GLU A 90 21.10 -4.13 -17.89
N GLU A 91 21.16 -5.15 -18.77
CA GLU A 91 21.93 -5.17 -20.02
C GLU A 91 21.05 -4.94 -21.27
#